data_AF-A0A7K4CXF2-F1
#
_entry.id   AF-A0A7K4CXF2-F1
#
_cell.length_a   1.000
_cell.length_b   1.000
_cell.length_c   1.000
_cell.angle_alpha   90.00
_cell.angle_beta   90.00
_cell.angle_gamma   90.00
#
_symmetry.space_group_name_H-M   'P 1'
#
loop_
_entity.id
_entity.type
_entity.pdbx_description
1 polymer ?
#
loop_
_entity_poly.entity_id
_entity_poly.type
_entity_poly.pdbx_seq_one_letter_code
_entity_poly.pdbx_strand_id
1 'polypeptide(L)'
;MTHKSIAGEFDPSVKLMLHDLSMLKTGKTRRISSWDVTGRNADSWHIKPGETRVLADIKGPGCITHIWMTQSNHYREVLLKFTWDDAPAPSIIVPLGDFFCLGHGIVNSFQSALFTASTNANNRFNAGCALNCYVPMPFKKRALVELVNESKEEHNQYFYVDYETHEDPFDGRGYFHAEFHRENPFGGWGHEIIVNTPESNIPNKERLAWENNFVILETKGKGHFIGFNLSITNFQGTWWGEGDDMIWVDGYKWPPDLHGTGSEDALNQAWGMQRNAFLRNGSSIYEPDTGGYQSSYVFYIENPVRFTREIKATIEHGHANHLRNEVSSVAYWYAEVPAAVKQPPPVEKRMPVLKVDGKWIHDPKNQITSRDVPLTDEMIKSKRRWKAKDLGGYVNVSGKACVDEDGLACIEMKIARDNPELYQISLGELFEEFVHKPATVEIMAGGAKQKHAGVLMLLSNGELAIESPPEKEGSCGTSTTFREMLGMMIGKAVDVEAIGDLDSVDEKSGMPKNFVITIQQQ
;
A
#
# COMPACT_ATOMS: atom_id res chain seq x y z
N MET A 1 18.90 50.98 22.93
CA MET A 1 18.13 49.72 22.92
C MET A 1 18.96 48.72 22.14
N THR A 2 19.42 47.69 22.84
CA THR A 2 20.39 46.69 22.38
C THR A 2 19.76 45.74 21.35
N HIS A 3 20.49 45.51 20.25
CA HIS A 3 20.21 44.46 19.28
C HIS A 3 20.20 43.09 19.96
N LYS A 4 19.05 42.43 20.02
CA LYS A 4 18.98 40.98 20.28
C LYS A 4 19.35 40.27 18.99
N SER A 5 20.46 39.55 19.01
CA SER A 5 20.81 38.60 17.95
C SER A 5 19.76 37.51 17.91
N ILE A 6 19.16 37.31 16.75
CA ILE A 6 18.40 36.11 16.42
C ILE A 6 19.45 35.03 16.15
N ALA A 7 19.97 34.43 17.21
CA ALA A 7 20.70 33.18 17.10
C ALA A 7 19.64 32.10 16.88
N GLY A 8 19.60 31.53 15.68
CA GLY A 8 18.74 30.38 15.38
C GLY A 8 19.01 29.26 16.38
N GLU A 9 17.98 28.88 17.12
CA GLU A 9 18.05 27.72 18.00
C GLU A 9 18.16 26.46 17.13
N PHE A 10 19.33 25.83 17.14
CA PHE A 10 19.52 24.51 16.55
C PHE A 10 18.63 23.48 17.26
N ASP A 11 18.16 22.47 16.51
CA ASP A 11 17.46 21.29 17.05
C ASP A 11 18.24 20.71 18.25
N PRO A 12 17.62 20.61 19.45
CA PRO A 12 18.26 20.11 20.67
C PRO A 12 18.91 18.72 20.50
N SER A 13 18.36 17.87 19.62
CA SER A 13 18.91 16.53 19.35
C SER A 13 20.23 16.59 18.57
N VAL A 14 20.32 17.48 17.57
CA VAL A 14 21.55 17.74 16.81
C VAL A 14 22.59 18.40 17.70
N LYS A 15 22.17 19.33 18.57
CA LYS A 15 23.05 19.96 19.55
C LYS A 15 23.63 18.93 20.53
N LEU A 16 22.83 17.98 20.99
CA LEU A 16 23.30 16.89 21.85
C LEU A 16 24.28 15.97 21.10
N MET A 17 23.98 15.59 19.85
CA MET A 17 24.91 14.78 19.03
C MET A 17 26.26 15.48 18.80
N LEU A 18 26.23 16.76 18.43
CA LEU A 18 27.46 17.54 18.20
C LEU A 18 28.23 17.82 19.51
N HIS A 19 27.51 17.97 20.63
CA HIS A 19 28.14 18.09 21.95
C HIS A 19 28.78 16.77 22.37
N ASP A 20 28.08 15.65 22.22
CA ASP A 20 28.56 14.30 22.54
C ASP A 20 29.74 13.88 21.67
N LEU A 21 29.91 14.46 20.48
CA LEU A 21 31.08 14.26 19.63
C LEU A 21 32.37 14.77 20.31
N SER A 22 32.28 15.81 21.15
CA SER A 22 33.44 16.35 21.89
C SER A 22 33.74 15.57 23.17
N MET A 23 32.87 14.65 23.57
CA MET A 23 33.07 13.80 24.73
C MET A 23 34.00 12.63 24.38
N LEU A 24 35.11 12.49 25.10
CA LEU A 24 36.04 11.39 24.92
C LEU A 24 35.40 10.08 25.42
N LYS A 25 35.23 9.10 24.52
CA LYS A 25 34.67 7.78 24.82
C LYS A 25 35.77 6.72 24.84
N THR A 26 35.58 5.70 25.67
CA THR A 26 36.46 4.51 25.71
C THR A 26 35.96 3.44 24.74
N GLY A 27 36.86 2.93 23.90
CA GLY A 27 36.55 1.89 22.92
C GLY A 27 37.69 1.74 21.92
N LYS A 28 37.63 0.70 21.09
CA LYS A 28 38.57 0.51 19.97
C LYS A 28 37.79 0.40 18.68
N THR A 29 37.97 1.39 17.80
CA THR A 29 37.43 1.39 16.44
C THR A 29 38.24 0.47 15.54
N ARG A 30 37.53 -0.31 14.73
CA ARG A 30 38.11 -1.25 13.77
C ARG A 30 37.24 -1.29 12.51
N ARG A 31 37.84 -1.76 11.42
CA ARG A 31 37.18 -1.98 10.12
C ARG A 31 37.53 -3.36 9.60
N ILE A 32 36.53 -4.04 9.04
CA ILE A 32 36.73 -5.13 8.09
C ILE A 32 36.27 -4.62 6.73
N SER A 33 37.07 -4.82 5.69
CA SER A 33 36.77 -4.31 4.36
C SER A 33 37.18 -5.29 3.27
N SER A 34 36.70 -5.02 2.06
CA SER A 34 37.06 -5.75 0.84
C SER A 34 38.46 -5.43 0.29
N TRP A 35 39.30 -4.71 1.02
CA TRP A 35 40.61 -4.23 0.53
C TRP A 35 41.52 -5.36 0.04
N ASP A 36 42.34 -5.04 -0.96
CA ASP A 36 43.34 -5.94 -1.50
C ASP A 36 44.52 -6.10 -0.51
N VAL A 37 44.57 -7.26 0.16
CA VAL A 37 45.60 -7.56 1.16
C VAL A 37 47.04 -7.60 0.62
N THR A 38 47.21 -7.58 -0.71
CA THR A 38 48.53 -7.44 -1.35
C THR A 38 49.00 -5.99 -1.45
N GLY A 39 48.12 -5.03 -1.11
CA GLY A 39 48.37 -3.59 -1.26
C GLY A 39 48.19 -3.06 -2.68
N ARG A 40 47.58 -3.84 -3.58
CA ARG A 40 47.17 -3.39 -4.92
C ARG A 40 45.73 -2.85 -4.87
N ASN A 41 45.02 -2.87 -6.00
CA ASN A 41 43.74 -2.17 -6.19
C ASN A 41 42.60 -3.12 -6.61
N ALA A 42 42.71 -4.42 -6.30
CA ALA A 42 41.61 -5.37 -6.50
C ALA A 42 40.71 -5.40 -5.25
N ASP A 43 40.17 -4.23 -4.87
CA ASP A 43 39.45 -4.02 -3.61
C ASP A 43 37.99 -4.53 -3.61
N SER A 44 37.60 -5.31 -4.61
CA SER A 44 36.30 -5.98 -4.68
C SER A 44 36.45 -7.48 -4.49
N TRP A 45 35.54 -8.06 -3.71
CA TRP A 45 35.43 -9.50 -3.60
C TRP A 45 34.51 -10.04 -4.69
N HIS A 46 34.91 -11.16 -5.29
CA HIS A 46 34.15 -11.92 -6.27
C HIS A 46 33.44 -13.08 -5.56
N ILE A 47 32.12 -13.06 -5.53
CA ILE A 47 31.29 -14.04 -4.82
C ILE A 47 30.54 -14.87 -5.86
N LYS A 48 30.80 -16.17 -5.90
CA LYS A 48 30.27 -17.06 -6.95
C LYS A 48 28.75 -17.25 -6.83
N PRO A 49 28.06 -17.63 -7.92
CA PRO A 49 26.66 -18.06 -7.84
C PRO A 49 26.45 -19.13 -6.76
N GLY A 50 25.46 -18.93 -5.89
CA GLY A 50 25.15 -19.83 -4.77
C GLY A 50 26.09 -19.77 -3.57
N GLU A 51 27.14 -18.95 -3.60
CA GLU A 51 28.09 -18.82 -2.50
C GLU A 51 27.50 -17.98 -1.35
N THR A 52 27.71 -18.45 -0.11
CA THR A 52 27.61 -17.62 1.09
C THR A 52 29.00 -17.20 1.52
N ARG A 53 29.23 -15.89 1.59
CA ARG A 53 30.52 -15.31 1.96
C ARG A 53 30.42 -14.63 3.32
N VAL A 54 31.31 -14.99 4.25
CA VAL A 54 31.48 -14.25 5.50
C VAL A 54 32.22 -12.95 5.20
N LEU A 55 31.55 -11.82 5.37
CA LEU A 55 32.15 -10.48 5.22
C LEU A 55 32.86 -10.05 6.49
N ALA A 56 32.26 -10.33 7.65
CA ALA A 56 32.83 -10.01 8.96
C ALA A 56 32.46 -11.08 10.01
N ASP A 57 33.44 -11.50 10.80
CA ASP A 57 33.28 -12.35 11.97
C ASP A 57 33.95 -11.66 13.16
N ILE A 58 33.14 -10.95 13.94
CA ILE A 58 33.61 -10.02 14.97
C ILE A 58 33.36 -10.61 16.35
N LYS A 59 34.41 -10.74 17.16
CA LYS A 59 34.30 -11.15 18.57
C LYS A 59 34.03 -9.92 19.45
N GLY A 60 33.03 -10.03 20.30
CA GLY A 60 32.51 -8.97 21.15
C GLY A 60 33.12 -8.91 22.56
N PRO A 61 32.56 -8.04 23.43
CA PRO A 61 31.39 -7.19 23.16
C PRO A 61 31.73 -6.01 22.23
N GLY A 62 30.76 -5.62 21.40
CA GLY A 62 30.96 -4.60 20.37
C GLY A 62 29.67 -4.04 19.78
N CYS A 63 29.81 -3.03 18.92
CA CYS A 63 28.71 -2.45 18.17
C CYS A 63 29.19 -2.18 16.74
N ILE A 64 28.47 -2.70 15.74
CA ILE A 64 28.65 -2.20 14.37
C ILE A 64 28.05 -0.79 14.34
N THR A 65 28.82 0.17 13.86
CA THR A 65 28.46 1.60 13.87
C THR A 65 28.25 2.15 12.47
N HIS A 66 28.84 1.52 11.46
CA HIS A 66 28.66 1.91 10.08
C HIS A 66 28.92 0.74 9.13
N ILE A 67 28.09 0.64 8.10
CA ILE A 67 28.31 -0.27 6.97
C ILE A 67 28.25 0.57 5.70
N TRP A 68 29.28 0.46 4.86
CA TRP A 68 29.27 0.98 3.49
C TRP A 68 29.39 -0.18 2.51
N MET A 69 28.61 -0.17 1.43
CA MET A 69 28.66 -1.19 0.38
C MET A 69 28.40 -0.56 -0.99
N THR A 70 28.99 -1.13 -2.05
CA THR A 70 28.61 -0.80 -3.43
C THR A 70 28.77 -2.00 -4.36
N GLN A 71 27.86 -2.07 -5.32
CA GLN A 71 27.75 -3.09 -6.36
C GLN A 71 27.02 -2.47 -7.56
N SER A 72 27.05 -3.15 -8.71
CA SER A 72 26.35 -2.72 -9.93
C SER A 72 25.00 -3.41 -10.15
N ASN A 73 24.76 -4.53 -9.50
CA ASN A 73 23.63 -5.43 -9.75
C ASN A 73 23.31 -6.27 -8.51
N HIS A 74 22.29 -7.13 -8.64
CA HIS A 74 21.87 -8.11 -7.64
C HIS A 74 21.22 -7.54 -6.38
N TYR A 75 20.58 -6.37 -6.49
CA TYR A 75 19.95 -5.71 -5.34
C TYR A 75 18.83 -6.55 -4.70
N ARG A 76 18.17 -7.45 -5.45
CA ARG A 76 17.16 -8.38 -4.87
C ARG A 76 17.62 -9.83 -4.79
N GLU A 77 18.62 -10.20 -5.57
CA GLU A 77 19.16 -11.55 -5.66
C GLU A 77 20.13 -11.85 -4.52
N VAL A 78 20.95 -10.87 -4.14
CA VAL A 78 21.88 -10.98 -3.03
C VAL A 78 21.18 -10.65 -1.71
N LEU A 79 21.39 -11.50 -0.70
CA LEU A 79 20.86 -11.31 0.64
C LEU A 79 21.95 -10.87 1.61
N LEU A 80 21.61 -9.91 2.45
CA LEU A 80 22.33 -9.55 3.66
C LEU A 80 21.90 -10.47 4.80
N LYS A 81 22.84 -11.14 5.47
CA LYS A 81 22.54 -12.09 6.56
C LYS A 81 23.39 -11.81 7.80
N PHE A 82 22.73 -11.61 8.96
CA PHE A 82 23.39 -11.25 10.21
C PHE A 82 22.96 -12.19 11.34
N THR A 83 23.93 -12.76 12.04
CA THR A 83 23.70 -13.61 13.21
C THR A 83 24.41 -13.03 14.43
N TRP A 84 23.67 -12.81 15.51
CA TRP A 84 24.17 -12.24 16.76
C TRP A 84 24.43 -13.33 17.80
N ASP A 85 25.53 -13.21 18.53
CA ASP A 85 25.86 -13.97 19.74
C ASP A 85 25.70 -15.49 19.63
N ASP A 86 26.07 -16.04 18.47
CA ASP A 86 25.96 -17.46 18.13
C ASP A 86 24.52 -18.01 18.21
N ALA A 87 23.52 -17.14 18.01
CA ALA A 87 22.13 -17.53 17.92
C ALA A 87 21.91 -18.60 16.83
N PRO A 88 20.97 -19.53 17.03
CA PRO A 88 20.74 -20.64 16.09
C PRO A 88 20.16 -20.20 14.74
N ALA A 89 19.71 -18.96 14.63
CA ALA A 89 19.10 -18.39 13.42
C ALA A 89 19.51 -16.92 13.27
N PRO A 90 19.53 -16.38 12.04
CA PRO A 90 19.86 -14.99 11.80
C PRO A 90 18.73 -14.06 12.25
N SER A 91 19.11 -12.87 12.69
CA SER A 91 18.21 -11.76 13.03
C SER A 91 17.99 -10.79 11.86
N ILE A 92 18.75 -10.96 10.78
CA ILE A 92 18.59 -10.24 9.53
C ILE A 92 18.81 -11.25 8.40
N ILE A 93 17.85 -11.40 7.50
CA ILE A 93 18.03 -12.03 6.19
C ILE A 93 17.12 -11.34 5.17
N VAL A 94 17.68 -10.41 4.41
CA VAL A 94 16.90 -9.47 3.59
C VAL A 94 17.58 -9.20 2.25
N PRO A 95 16.83 -8.91 1.18
CA PRO A 95 17.43 -8.46 -0.07
C PRO A 95 18.24 -7.18 0.15
N LEU A 96 19.42 -7.12 -0.45
CA LEU A 96 20.41 -6.07 -0.20
C LEU A 96 19.82 -4.67 -0.46
N GLY A 97 19.19 -4.43 -1.60
CA GLY A 97 18.59 -3.14 -1.94
C GLY A 97 17.46 -2.74 -1.00
N ASP A 98 16.51 -3.65 -0.76
CA ASP A 98 15.36 -3.40 0.11
C ASP A 98 15.80 -3.06 1.55
N PHE A 99 16.90 -3.62 2.07
CA PHE A 99 17.47 -3.24 3.37
C PHE A 99 17.86 -1.75 3.45
N PHE A 100 18.38 -1.19 2.36
CA PHE A 100 18.78 0.22 2.26
C PHE A 100 17.64 1.10 1.70
N CYS A 101 16.38 0.69 1.84
CA CYS A 101 15.21 1.39 1.31
C CYS A 101 15.21 1.56 -0.23
N LEU A 102 15.99 0.78 -0.98
CA LEU A 102 15.99 0.77 -2.43
C LEU A 102 15.24 -0.46 -2.94
N GLY A 103 13.91 -0.38 -2.86
CA GLY A 103 13.02 -1.43 -3.36
C GLY A 103 13.15 -1.66 -4.86
N HIS A 104 12.54 -2.75 -5.34
CA HIS A 104 12.49 -3.14 -6.75
C HIS A 104 13.84 -3.46 -7.42
N GLY A 105 14.97 -3.26 -6.74
CA GLY A 105 16.28 -3.25 -7.35
C GLY A 105 16.56 -2.00 -8.20
N ILE A 106 15.84 -0.91 -7.93
CA ILE A 106 16.06 0.42 -8.51
C ILE A 106 16.99 1.20 -7.61
N VAL A 107 17.99 1.86 -8.18
CA VAL A 107 18.90 2.74 -7.44
C VAL A 107 18.46 4.20 -7.54
N ASN A 108 18.60 4.93 -6.45
CA ASN A 108 18.39 6.37 -6.41
C ASN A 108 19.21 7.00 -5.28
N SER A 109 19.51 8.29 -5.40
CA SER A 109 20.21 9.04 -4.36
C SER A 109 19.21 9.58 -3.35
N PHE A 110 19.40 9.28 -2.07
CA PHE A 110 18.58 9.79 -0.99
C PHE A 110 19.36 9.78 0.33
N GLN A 111 18.86 10.51 1.32
CA GLN A 111 19.39 10.46 2.68
C GLN A 111 18.28 10.32 3.70
N SER A 112 18.55 9.51 4.72
CA SER A 112 17.76 9.39 5.94
C SER A 112 18.70 9.36 7.15
N ALA A 113 18.16 9.26 8.36
CA ALA A 113 18.95 9.11 9.57
C ALA A 113 19.63 7.74 9.69
N LEU A 114 19.02 6.69 9.13
CA LEU A 114 19.52 5.31 9.24
C LEU A 114 20.31 4.87 8.00
N PHE A 115 19.92 5.34 6.82
CA PHE A 115 20.48 4.92 5.54
C PHE A 115 20.70 6.10 4.59
N THR A 116 21.75 6.04 3.78
CA THR A 116 21.93 6.93 2.64
C THR A 116 22.33 6.14 1.40
N ALA A 117 21.92 6.63 0.24
CA ALA A 117 22.31 6.09 -1.05
C ALA A 117 22.78 7.21 -1.97
N SER A 118 23.78 6.93 -2.80
CA SER A 118 24.31 7.88 -3.78
C SER A 118 24.65 7.16 -5.09
N THR A 119 24.09 7.65 -6.19
CA THR A 119 24.29 7.10 -7.54
C THR A 119 24.26 8.20 -8.60
N ASN A 120 24.97 7.98 -9.71
CA ASN A 120 24.86 8.80 -10.92
C ASN A 120 23.80 8.25 -11.91
N ALA A 121 23.09 7.19 -11.53
CA ALA A 121 22.13 6.47 -12.37
C ALA A 121 20.75 6.40 -11.69
N ASN A 122 20.29 7.52 -11.13
CA ASN A 122 19.01 7.62 -10.43
C ASN A 122 17.86 7.01 -11.25
N ASN A 123 16.97 6.30 -10.55
CA ASN A 123 15.76 5.65 -11.07
C ASN A 123 16.03 4.56 -12.12
N ARG A 124 17.19 3.89 -12.06
CA ARG A 124 17.52 2.74 -12.92
C ARG A 124 17.58 1.43 -12.13
N PHE A 125 17.12 0.36 -12.77
CA PHE A 125 17.36 -1.00 -12.29
C PHE A 125 18.85 -1.33 -12.35
N ASN A 126 19.37 -1.97 -11.29
CA ASN A 126 20.70 -2.56 -11.25
C ASN A 126 21.79 -1.66 -11.87
N ALA A 127 22.12 -0.57 -11.17
CA ALA A 127 23.26 0.27 -11.49
C ALA A 127 24.16 0.49 -10.27
N GLY A 128 25.31 1.15 -10.47
CA GLY A 128 26.24 1.45 -9.38
C GLY A 128 25.62 2.38 -8.34
N CYS A 129 25.62 1.98 -7.06
CA CYS A 129 25.12 2.81 -5.96
C CYS A 129 25.96 2.58 -4.70
N ALA A 130 26.41 3.67 -4.10
CA ALA A 130 27.02 3.64 -2.77
C ALA A 130 25.91 3.63 -1.72
N LEU A 131 25.93 2.62 -0.85
CA LEU A 131 24.93 2.39 0.20
C LEU A 131 25.59 2.54 1.56
N ASN A 132 25.02 3.35 2.45
CA ASN A 132 25.50 3.51 3.81
C ASN A 132 24.39 3.16 4.80
N CYS A 133 24.75 2.48 5.89
CA CYS A 133 23.90 2.18 7.03
C CYS A 133 24.60 2.71 8.29
N TYR A 134 23.88 3.52 9.07
CA TYR A 134 24.33 4.13 10.33
C TYR A 134 23.58 3.58 11.54
N VAL A 135 22.78 2.51 11.36
CA VAL A 135 22.03 1.88 12.43
C VAL A 135 23.00 1.23 13.42
N PRO A 136 22.98 1.58 14.72
CA PRO A 136 23.82 0.92 15.71
C PRO A 136 23.41 -0.56 15.88
N MET A 137 24.34 -1.50 15.76
CA MET A 137 24.04 -2.93 15.97
C MET A 137 24.92 -3.52 17.09
N PRO A 138 24.47 -3.40 18.35
CA PRO A 138 25.18 -3.98 19.51
C PRO A 138 25.13 -5.51 19.51
N PHE A 139 26.20 -6.13 20.00
CA PHE A 139 26.30 -7.57 20.23
C PHE A 139 27.21 -7.85 21.44
N LYS A 140 26.96 -8.92 22.18
CA LYS A 140 27.67 -9.19 23.44
C LYS A 140 28.83 -10.16 23.28
N LYS A 141 28.73 -11.11 22.35
CA LYS A 141 29.68 -12.21 22.12
C LYS A 141 30.22 -12.20 20.70
N ARG A 142 29.36 -12.10 19.68
CA ARG A 142 29.77 -12.23 18.28
C ARG A 142 28.80 -11.55 17.32
N ALA A 143 29.33 -10.92 16.28
CA ALA A 143 28.57 -10.52 15.11
C ALA A 143 29.12 -11.25 13.88
N LEU A 144 28.27 -12.06 13.26
CA LEU A 144 28.56 -12.72 11.99
C LEU A 144 27.76 -12.03 10.88
N VAL A 145 28.46 -11.38 9.96
CA VAL A 145 27.89 -10.68 8.80
C VAL A 145 28.27 -11.45 7.54
N GLU A 146 27.25 -11.87 6.81
CA GLU A 146 27.36 -12.70 5.62
C GLU A 146 26.62 -12.06 4.44
N LEU A 147 27.08 -12.39 3.24
CA LEU A 147 26.42 -12.08 1.99
C LEU A 147 26.12 -13.40 1.27
N VAL A 148 24.86 -13.61 0.90
CA VAL A 148 24.41 -14.81 0.18
C VAL A 148 24.11 -14.43 -1.26
N ASN A 149 24.91 -14.91 -2.21
CA ASN A 149 24.66 -14.69 -3.63
C ASN A 149 23.71 -15.76 -4.18
N GLU A 150 22.41 -15.47 -4.24
CA GLU A 150 21.43 -16.35 -4.86
C GLU A 150 21.22 -16.06 -6.36
N SER A 151 22.00 -15.14 -6.95
CA SER A 151 21.95 -14.90 -8.39
C SER A 151 22.59 -16.04 -9.18
N LYS A 152 22.38 -16.02 -10.50
CA LYS A 152 23.03 -16.95 -11.44
C LYS A 152 24.38 -16.43 -11.94
N GLU A 153 24.82 -15.28 -11.43
CA GLU A 153 26.00 -14.56 -11.90
C GLU A 153 27.00 -14.34 -10.75
N GLU A 154 28.25 -14.08 -11.11
CA GLU A 154 29.23 -13.65 -10.12
C GLU A 154 28.84 -12.26 -9.59
N HIS A 155 28.97 -12.08 -8.27
CA HIS A 155 28.66 -10.81 -7.61
C HIS A 155 29.93 -10.14 -7.11
N ASN A 156 30.15 -8.90 -7.56
CA ASN A 156 31.28 -8.08 -7.15
C ASN A 156 30.87 -7.15 -6.01
N GLN A 157 31.52 -7.31 -4.86
CA GLN A 157 31.19 -6.54 -3.66
C GLN A 157 32.38 -5.74 -3.15
N TYR A 158 32.21 -4.43 -3.07
CA TYR A 158 33.01 -3.57 -2.20
C TYR A 158 32.28 -3.34 -0.89
N PHE A 159 32.94 -3.41 0.25
CA PHE A 159 32.29 -3.15 1.53
C PHE A 159 33.25 -2.68 2.62
N TYR A 160 32.72 -1.91 3.57
CA TYR A 160 33.29 -1.61 4.88
C TYR A 160 32.28 -2.01 5.96
N VAL A 161 32.74 -2.75 6.97
CA VAL A 161 32.03 -2.97 8.25
C VAL A 161 32.87 -2.32 9.34
N ASP A 162 32.42 -1.15 9.78
CA ASP A 162 33.01 -0.38 10.86
C ASP A 162 32.34 -0.72 12.19
N TYR A 163 33.15 -0.98 13.20
CA TYR A 163 32.67 -1.37 14.51
C TYR A 163 33.58 -0.87 15.62
N GLU A 164 32.99 -0.78 16.80
CA GLU A 164 33.68 -0.51 18.05
C GLU A 164 33.64 -1.75 18.95
N THR A 165 34.75 -2.00 19.65
CA THR A 165 34.82 -3.00 20.73
C THR A 165 35.02 -2.30 22.06
N HIS A 166 34.37 -2.81 23.09
CA HIS A 166 34.37 -2.23 24.44
C HIS A 166 34.75 -3.30 25.45
N GLU A 167 35.18 -2.86 26.64
CA GLU A 167 35.49 -3.79 27.74
C GLU A 167 34.21 -4.20 28.51
N ASP A 168 33.22 -3.31 28.56
CA ASP A 168 31.94 -3.54 29.22
C ASP A 168 30.88 -3.99 28.19
N PRO A 169 30.18 -5.13 28.40
CA PRO A 169 29.00 -5.45 27.61
C PRO A 169 27.98 -4.33 27.70
N PHE A 170 27.42 -3.94 26.56
CA PHE A 170 26.44 -2.87 26.47
C PHE A 170 25.10 -3.22 27.15
N ASP A 171 25.05 -3.14 28.48
CA ASP A 171 23.87 -3.50 29.26
C ASP A 171 22.65 -2.66 28.86
N GLY A 172 21.49 -3.33 28.77
CA GLY A 172 20.22 -2.74 28.37
C GLY A 172 20.04 -2.47 26.87
N ARG A 173 21.04 -2.71 26.01
CA ARG A 173 20.88 -2.57 24.55
C ARG A 173 20.24 -3.80 23.92
N GLY A 174 19.34 -3.56 22.97
CA GLY A 174 18.72 -4.61 22.16
C GLY A 174 19.56 -4.98 20.94
N TYR A 175 19.21 -6.10 20.31
CA TYR A 175 19.78 -6.59 19.05
C TYR A 175 18.96 -6.08 17.88
N PHE A 176 19.64 -5.57 16.85
CA PHE A 176 18.99 -5.06 15.66
C PHE A 176 18.46 -6.21 14.79
N HIS A 177 17.27 -6.04 14.23
CA HIS A 177 16.62 -6.99 13.35
C HIS A 177 16.04 -6.28 12.13
N ALA A 178 15.97 -7.03 11.03
CA ALA A 178 15.25 -6.61 9.84
C ALA A 178 14.63 -7.82 9.12
N GLU A 179 13.40 -7.65 8.65
CA GLU A 179 12.63 -8.71 7.98
C GLU A 179 11.98 -8.15 6.71
N PHE A 180 12.12 -8.89 5.60
CA PHE A 180 11.53 -8.56 4.32
C PHE A 180 10.22 -9.32 4.12
N HIS A 181 9.18 -8.61 3.70
CA HIS A 181 7.92 -9.21 3.29
C HIS A 181 7.50 -8.69 1.91
N ARG A 182 6.81 -9.53 1.13
CA ARG A 182 6.33 -9.20 -0.20
C ARG A 182 5.05 -9.97 -0.50
N GLU A 183 4.10 -9.29 -1.10
CA GLU A 183 2.97 -9.88 -1.79
C GLU A 183 2.89 -9.38 -3.23
N ASN A 184 2.71 -10.29 -4.19
CA ASN A 184 2.62 -9.96 -5.60
C ASN A 184 1.67 -10.90 -6.36
N PRO A 185 0.50 -10.43 -6.83
CA PRO A 185 -0.17 -9.24 -6.30
C PRO A 185 -0.56 -9.46 -4.83
N PHE A 186 -0.84 -8.39 -4.10
CA PHE A 186 -1.62 -8.48 -2.87
C PHE A 186 -3.03 -9.02 -3.16
N GLY A 187 -3.61 -9.74 -2.20
CA GLY A 187 -4.89 -10.44 -2.35
C GLY A 187 -6.14 -9.59 -2.21
N GLY A 188 -6.10 -8.30 -2.56
CA GLY A 188 -7.23 -7.39 -2.37
C GLY A 188 -8.50 -7.77 -3.14
N TRP A 189 -9.64 -7.29 -2.64
CA TRP A 189 -10.96 -7.77 -3.04
C TRP A 189 -11.58 -7.06 -4.25
N GLY A 190 -11.12 -5.86 -4.62
CA GLY A 190 -11.82 -4.96 -5.54
C GLY A 190 -10.88 -4.07 -6.38
N HIS A 191 -9.87 -4.66 -7.03
CA HIS A 191 -8.86 -3.91 -7.80
C HIS A 191 -9.44 -3.13 -8.98
N GLU A 192 -10.60 -3.54 -9.49
CA GLU A 192 -11.34 -2.84 -10.52
C GLU A 192 -12.00 -1.54 -10.02
N ILE A 193 -12.24 -1.44 -8.71
CA ILE A 193 -12.91 -0.30 -8.09
C ILE A 193 -11.90 0.82 -7.88
N ILE A 194 -12.20 2.00 -8.40
CA ILE A 194 -11.34 3.17 -8.21
C ILE A 194 -11.43 3.64 -6.76
N VAL A 195 -10.29 4.00 -6.20
CA VAL A 195 -10.13 4.63 -4.89
C VAL A 195 -11.02 5.87 -4.70
N ASN A 196 -11.39 6.19 -3.46
CA ASN A 196 -12.20 7.36 -3.10
C ASN A 196 -13.56 7.43 -3.80
N THR A 197 -14.20 6.27 -3.92
CA THR A 197 -15.56 6.11 -4.45
C THR A 197 -16.47 5.53 -3.37
N PRO A 198 -17.80 5.74 -3.46
CA PRO A 198 -18.74 5.09 -2.54
C PRO A 198 -18.61 3.57 -2.52
N GLU A 199 -18.16 2.95 -3.62
CA GLU A 199 -17.94 1.51 -3.71
C GLU A 199 -16.67 1.05 -2.98
N SER A 200 -15.58 1.82 -3.01
CA SER A 200 -14.38 1.44 -2.26
C SER A 200 -14.54 1.63 -0.75
N ASN A 201 -15.41 2.54 -0.30
CA ASN A 201 -15.68 2.85 1.10
C ASN A 201 -16.43 1.72 1.83
N ILE A 202 -15.68 0.78 2.41
CA ILE A 202 -16.19 -0.44 3.06
C ILE A 202 -15.51 -0.61 4.41
N PRO A 203 -16.20 -1.09 5.46
CA PRO A 203 -15.57 -1.32 6.76
C PRO A 203 -14.51 -2.43 6.69
N ASN A 204 -13.28 -2.11 7.08
CA ASN A 204 -12.26 -3.09 7.44
C ASN A 204 -11.90 -2.95 8.92
N LYS A 205 -12.48 -3.84 9.75
CA LYS A 205 -12.40 -3.73 11.21
C LYS A 205 -12.20 -5.07 11.88
N GLU A 206 -11.85 -5.02 13.17
CA GLU A 206 -11.82 -6.17 14.07
C GLU A 206 -10.94 -7.31 13.51
N ARG A 207 -11.49 -8.52 13.37
CA ARG A 207 -10.76 -9.69 12.89
C ARG A 207 -10.47 -9.63 11.39
N LEU A 208 -11.34 -9.00 10.60
CA LEU A 208 -11.12 -8.82 9.17
C LEU A 208 -9.81 -8.04 8.94
N ALA A 209 -9.64 -6.91 9.63
CA ALA A 209 -8.42 -6.11 9.55
C ALA A 209 -7.19 -6.84 10.10
N TRP A 210 -7.31 -7.44 11.29
CA TRP A 210 -6.23 -8.20 11.92
C TRP A 210 -5.66 -9.32 11.05
N GLU A 211 -6.52 -10.00 10.29
CA GLU A 211 -6.14 -11.18 9.52
C GLU A 211 -5.70 -10.84 8.10
N ASN A 212 -6.25 -9.78 7.49
CA ASN A 212 -6.15 -9.58 6.04
C ASN A 212 -5.31 -8.38 5.60
N ASN A 213 -4.92 -7.47 6.49
CA ASN A 213 -3.97 -6.41 6.13
C ASN A 213 -2.60 -6.99 5.72
N PHE A 214 -1.87 -6.25 4.88
CA PHE A 214 -0.48 -6.58 4.57
C PHE A 214 0.36 -6.48 5.85
N VAL A 215 1.08 -7.54 6.19
CA VAL A 215 1.88 -7.60 7.42
C VAL A 215 3.23 -6.93 7.18
N ILE A 216 3.56 -5.90 7.93
CA ILE A 216 4.90 -5.29 7.91
C ILE A 216 5.82 -6.04 8.88
N LEU A 217 5.34 -6.25 10.11
CA LEU A 217 6.06 -6.95 11.18
C LEU A 217 5.10 -7.79 12.01
N GLU A 218 5.47 -9.04 12.28
CA GLU A 218 4.80 -9.89 13.27
C GLU A 218 5.85 -10.70 14.03
N THR A 219 6.09 -10.36 15.29
CA THR A 219 7.14 -11.00 16.10
C THR A 219 6.78 -11.06 17.59
N LYS A 220 7.49 -11.93 18.32
CA LYS A 220 7.32 -12.18 19.75
C LYS A 220 8.58 -11.83 20.53
N GLY A 221 8.42 -11.55 21.81
CA GLY A 221 9.46 -11.12 22.73
C GLY A 221 9.25 -9.69 23.19
N LYS A 222 10.30 -9.11 23.77
CA LYS A 222 10.32 -7.73 24.24
C LYS A 222 11.25 -6.90 23.36
N GLY A 223 10.78 -5.73 22.94
CA GLY A 223 11.51 -4.92 21.98
C GLY A 223 10.84 -3.61 21.65
N HIS A 224 11.30 -2.99 20.57
CA HIS A 224 10.66 -1.82 20.01
C HIS A 224 10.88 -1.72 18.50
N PHE A 225 9.78 -1.50 17.78
CA PHE A 225 9.73 -1.30 16.34
C PHE A 225 10.14 0.15 16.01
N ILE A 226 11.11 0.31 15.12
CA ILE A 226 11.74 1.60 14.81
C ILE A 226 11.41 2.12 13.40
N GLY A 227 10.51 1.45 12.69
CA GLY A 227 10.02 1.89 11.39
C GLY A 227 10.21 0.86 10.28
N PHE A 228 9.89 1.26 9.07
CA PHE A 228 9.86 0.39 7.91
C PHE A 228 10.09 1.19 6.61
N ASN A 229 10.43 0.47 5.55
CA ASN A 229 10.19 0.95 4.19
C ASN A 229 9.06 0.14 3.53
N LEU A 230 8.37 0.78 2.59
CA LEU A 230 7.26 0.23 1.83
C LEU A 230 7.47 0.54 0.35
N SER A 231 7.39 -0.49 -0.48
CA SER A 231 7.60 -0.43 -1.92
C SER A 231 6.36 -0.94 -2.64
N ILE A 232 5.83 -0.14 -3.56
CA ILE A 232 4.63 -0.45 -4.33
C ILE A 232 4.97 -0.47 -5.82
N THR A 233 4.50 -1.49 -6.53
CA THR A 233 4.41 -1.47 -8.00
C THR A 233 2.95 -1.26 -8.37
N ASN A 234 2.59 -0.03 -8.74
CA ASN A 234 1.21 0.39 -8.93
C ASN A 234 0.63 -0.15 -10.25
N PHE A 235 -0.06 -1.28 -10.18
CA PHE A 235 -0.70 -1.91 -11.33
C PHE A 235 -1.95 -1.16 -11.78
N GLN A 236 -2.74 -0.64 -10.83
CA GLN A 236 -3.98 0.07 -11.14
C GLN A 236 -3.72 1.42 -11.84
N GLY A 237 -2.64 2.09 -11.45
CA GLY A 237 -2.26 3.40 -11.99
C GLY A 237 -3.05 4.58 -11.39
N THR A 238 -3.89 4.34 -10.38
CA THR A 238 -4.55 5.38 -9.57
C THR A 238 -3.91 5.47 -8.18
N TRP A 239 -4.43 6.33 -7.31
CA TRP A 239 -3.92 6.46 -5.95
C TRP A 239 -4.07 5.16 -5.15
N TRP A 240 -2.98 4.71 -4.52
CA TRP A 240 -2.91 3.43 -3.82
C TRP A 240 -2.88 3.56 -2.29
N GLY A 241 -2.62 4.77 -1.79
CA GLY A 241 -2.22 4.99 -0.41
C GLY A 241 -3.33 5.37 0.56
N GLU A 242 -4.61 5.10 0.28
CA GLU A 242 -5.68 5.30 1.29
C GLU A 242 -5.67 4.23 2.42
N GLY A 243 -4.70 3.31 2.39
CA GLY A 243 -4.68 2.19 3.34
C GLY A 243 -4.11 2.59 4.70
N ASP A 244 -4.85 2.32 5.77
CA ASP A 244 -4.47 2.66 7.15
C ASP A 244 -3.40 1.72 7.72
N ASP A 245 -2.40 2.24 8.44
CA ASP A 245 -1.57 1.40 9.30
C ASP A 245 -2.32 1.01 10.58
N MET A 246 -2.20 -0.26 10.97
CA MET A 246 -2.83 -0.78 12.18
C MET A 246 -1.81 -1.61 12.95
N ILE A 247 -1.52 -1.20 14.18
CA ILE A 247 -0.48 -1.80 15.02
C ILE A 247 -1.06 -2.23 16.37
N TRP A 248 -0.92 -3.51 16.66
CA TRP A 248 -1.29 -4.09 17.95
C TRP A 248 -0.05 -4.45 18.75
N VAL A 249 -0.08 -4.09 20.02
CA VAL A 249 0.95 -4.36 21.01
C VAL A 249 0.40 -5.33 22.05
N ASP A 250 1.16 -6.41 22.26
CA ASP A 250 0.97 -7.40 23.32
C ASP A 250 -0.37 -8.17 23.28
N GLY A 251 -0.94 -8.31 22.08
CA GLY A 251 -2.09 -9.16 21.79
C GLY A 251 -3.19 -8.46 20.98
N TYR A 252 -4.09 -9.26 20.40
CA TYR A 252 -5.24 -8.73 19.68
C TYR A 252 -6.21 -8.00 20.62
N LYS A 253 -6.67 -6.83 20.18
CA LYS A 253 -7.77 -6.04 20.75
C LYS A 253 -8.35 -5.12 19.67
N TRP A 254 -9.54 -4.59 19.90
CA TRP A 254 -10.15 -3.63 18.98
C TRP A 254 -10.65 -2.41 19.77
N PRO A 255 -10.28 -1.17 19.37
CA PRO A 255 -9.35 -0.81 18.28
C PRO A 255 -7.89 -1.28 18.55
N PRO A 256 -7.00 -1.29 17.54
CA PRO A 256 -5.56 -1.47 17.76
C PRO A 256 -4.98 -0.36 18.65
N ASP A 257 -3.76 -0.54 19.18
CA ASP A 257 -3.08 0.50 19.96
C ASP A 257 -2.75 1.73 19.12
N LEU A 258 -2.44 1.52 17.85
CA LEU A 258 -2.23 2.57 16.86
C LEU A 258 -3.06 2.24 15.62
N HIS A 259 -3.80 3.25 15.16
CA HIS A 259 -4.61 3.21 13.94
C HIS A 259 -4.32 4.50 13.17
N GLY A 260 -3.85 4.36 11.93
CA GLY A 260 -3.56 5.45 11.01
C GLY A 260 -4.79 5.93 10.24
N THR A 261 -4.51 6.71 9.20
CA THR A 261 -5.51 7.38 8.34
C THR A 261 -5.21 7.31 6.84
N GLY A 262 -4.08 6.71 6.47
CA GLY A 262 -3.58 6.58 5.10
C GLY A 262 -2.13 6.12 5.10
N SER A 263 -1.68 5.61 3.97
CA SER A 263 -0.31 5.10 3.79
C SER A 263 0.69 6.23 3.64
N GLU A 264 0.33 7.33 2.97
CA GLU A 264 1.10 8.56 2.98
C GLU A 264 1.20 9.14 4.39
N ASP A 265 0.11 9.10 5.15
CA ASP A 265 0.07 9.61 6.52
C ASP A 265 0.97 8.78 7.44
N ALA A 266 0.88 7.45 7.35
CA ALA A 266 1.76 6.51 8.05
C ALA A 266 3.25 6.75 7.74
N LEU A 267 3.54 7.19 6.51
CA LEU A 267 4.86 7.56 6.02
C LEU A 267 5.20 9.05 6.27
N ASN A 268 4.41 9.77 7.08
CA ASN A 268 4.54 11.18 7.43
C ASN A 268 4.58 12.13 6.21
N GLN A 269 3.81 11.80 5.20
CA GLN A 269 3.53 12.61 4.01
C GLN A 269 2.03 12.97 4.03
N ALA A 270 1.53 13.62 2.97
CA ALA A 270 0.12 14.01 2.87
C ALA A 270 -0.24 14.33 1.42
N TRP A 271 -1.51 14.15 1.05
CA TRP A 271 -2.03 14.43 -0.30
C TRP A 271 -1.23 13.71 -1.38
N GLY A 272 -1.00 12.42 -1.16
CA GLY A 272 -0.13 11.59 -1.98
C GLY A 272 1.32 11.56 -1.51
N MET A 273 2.11 10.68 -2.14
CA MET A 273 3.55 10.64 -1.93
C MET A 273 4.23 11.87 -2.53
N GLN A 274 5.34 12.26 -1.94
CA GLN A 274 6.09 13.47 -2.21
C GLN A 274 7.47 13.13 -2.73
N ARG A 275 7.98 13.98 -3.62
CA ARG A 275 9.34 13.90 -4.16
C ARG A 275 10.38 14.48 -3.19
N ASN A 276 10.50 13.88 -2.01
CA ASN A 276 11.43 14.30 -0.97
C ASN A 276 12.10 13.11 -0.27
N ALA A 277 13.19 13.36 0.44
CA ALA A 277 13.87 12.40 1.30
C ALA A 277 14.46 13.14 2.50
N PHE A 278 13.82 12.97 3.66
CA PHE A 278 14.20 13.59 4.93
C PHE A 278 14.80 12.56 5.89
N LEU A 279 15.37 13.05 7.00
CA LEU A 279 16.02 12.19 7.98
C LEU A 279 15.08 11.11 8.57
N ARG A 280 13.81 11.44 8.82
CA ARG A 280 12.86 10.49 9.43
C ARG A 280 11.96 9.79 8.42
N ASN A 281 11.74 10.37 7.25
CA ASN A 281 10.78 9.85 6.27
C ASN A 281 11.08 10.36 4.86
N GLY A 282 10.43 9.76 3.87
CA GLY A 282 10.40 10.27 2.50
C GLY A 282 10.30 9.17 1.47
N SER A 283 10.47 9.55 0.20
CA SER A 283 10.46 8.66 -0.96
C SER A 283 11.89 8.45 -1.46
N SER A 284 12.45 7.26 -1.25
CA SER A 284 13.71 6.86 -1.87
C SER A 284 13.55 6.59 -3.36
N ILE A 285 12.36 6.15 -3.80
CA ILE A 285 11.98 6.01 -5.21
C ILE A 285 10.59 6.63 -5.35
N TYR A 286 10.45 7.61 -6.23
CA TYR A 286 9.21 8.36 -6.42
C TYR A 286 8.49 7.90 -7.69
N GLU A 287 7.24 7.46 -7.55
CA GLU A 287 6.45 6.81 -8.60
C GLU A 287 6.38 7.59 -9.94
N PRO A 288 6.14 8.91 -9.96
CA PRO A 288 6.17 9.69 -11.21
C PRO A 288 7.50 9.68 -11.95
N ASP A 289 8.64 9.46 -11.27
CA ASP A 289 9.96 9.42 -11.90
C ASP A 289 10.30 8.03 -12.46
N THR A 290 9.51 7.00 -12.15
CA THR A 290 9.78 5.60 -12.52
C THR A 290 8.69 4.95 -13.36
N GLY A 291 7.54 5.61 -13.52
CA GLY A 291 6.41 5.11 -14.28
C GLY A 291 5.62 4.00 -13.57
N GLY A 292 5.59 4.01 -12.24
CA GLY A 292 4.73 3.13 -11.44
C GLY A 292 5.39 2.44 -10.23
N TYR A 293 6.68 2.70 -9.96
CA TYR A 293 7.38 2.13 -8.80
C TYR A 293 7.58 3.17 -7.71
N GLN A 294 7.05 2.91 -6.52
CA GLN A 294 7.30 3.71 -5.32
C GLN A 294 8.21 2.93 -4.36
N SER A 295 9.07 3.63 -3.62
CA SER A 295 9.59 3.18 -2.33
C SER A 295 9.66 4.36 -1.38
N SER A 296 8.99 4.24 -0.24
CA SER A 296 8.97 5.22 0.83
C SER A 296 9.45 4.60 2.14
N TYR A 297 9.92 5.42 3.07
CA TYR A 297 10.36 4.96 4.39
C TYR A 297 9.88 5.90 5.48
N VAL A 298 9.80 5.37 6.69
CA VAL A 298 9.60 6.11 7.93
C VAL A 298 10.38 5.45 9.07
N PHE A 299 11.02 6.26 9.92
CA PHE A 299 11.78 5.81 11.08
C PHE A 299 11.29 6.50 12.37
N TYR A 300 10.87 5.68 13.34
CA TYR A 300 10.38 6.09 14.65
C TYR A 300 11.53 6.22 15.65
N ILE A 301 12.49 7.10 15.35
CA ILE A 301 13.73 7.23 16.13
C ILE A 301 13.44 7.78 17.54
N GLU A 302 12.63 8.84 17.60
CA GLU A 302 12.28 9.51 18.84
C GLU A 302 11.10 8.82 19.57
N ASN A 303 10.27 8.07 18.84
CA ASN A 303 8.99 7.52 19.31
C ASN A 303 8.77 6.05 18.88
N PRO A 304 9.70 5.13 19.15
CA PRO A 304 9.57 3.74 18.69
C PRO A 304 8.39 3.04 19.37
N VAL A 305 7.70 2.16 18.62
CA VAL A 305 6.56 1.40 19.15
C VAL A 305 7.08 0.26 20.02
N ARG A 306 6.85 0.34 21.33
CA ARG A 306 7.39 -0.59 22.33
C ARG A 306 6.43 -1.75 22.58
N PHE A 307 6.96 -2.95 22.76
CA PHE A 307 6.19 -4.16 23.07
C PHE A 307 6.93 -5.05 24.08
N THR A 308 6.18 -5.81 24.88
CA THR A 308 6.75 -6.65 25.96
C THR A 308 6.59 -8.15 25.73
N ARG A 309 5.63 -8.55 24.90
CA ARG A 309 5.28 -9.93 24.58
C ARG A 309 5.26 -10.17 23.07
N GLU A 310 4.61 -9.31 22.30
CA GLU A 310 4.47 -9.44 20.85
C GLU A 310 4.02 -8.14 20.20
N ILE A 311 4.28 -8.01 18.90
CA ILE A 311 3.78 -6.91 18.07
C ILE A 311 3.29 -7.47 16.74
N LYS A 312 2.19 -6.92 16.25
CA LYS A 312 1.74 -7.08 14.87
C LYS A 312 1.49 -5.70 14.27
N ALA A 313 2.37 -5.27 13.38
CA ALA A 313 2.23 -4.05 12.59
C ALA A 313 1.81 -4.42 11.17
N THR A 314 0.72 -3.83 10.71
CA THR A 314 0.13 -4.08 9.39
C THR A 314 -0.23 -2.77 8.73
N ILE A 315 -0.47 -2.81 7.43
CA ILE A 315 -1.03 -1.70 6.67
C ILE A 315 -2.06 -2.25 5.68
N GLU A 316 -3.16 -1.55 5.49
CA GLU A 316 -4.06 -1.89 4.40
C GLU A 316 -3.41 -1.59 3.04
N HIS A 317 -3.77 -2.34 2.01
CA HIS A 317 -3.32 -2.07 0.65
C HIS A 317 -4.46 -1.45 -0.18
N GLY A 318 -4.48 -0.11 -0.21
CA GLY A 318 -5.66 0.69 -0.51
C GLY A 318 -6.71 0.59 0.61
N HIS A 319 -7.66 1.53 0.65
CA HIS A 319 -8.71 1.51 1.67
C HIS A 319 -9.40 0.14 1.75
N ALA A 320 -9.53 -0.40 2.95
CA ALA A 320 -10.15 -1.70 3.19
C ALA A 320 -9.56 -2.86 2.38
N ASN A 321 -8.28 -2.80 2.01
CA ASN A 321 -7.58 -3.84 1.24
C ASN A 321 -8.19 -4.10 -0.16
N HIS A 322 -8.75 -3.10 -0.83
CA HIS A 322 -9.39 -3.33 -2.14
C HIS A 322 -8.41 -3.58 -3.29
N LEU A 323 -7.17 -3.07 -3.22
CA LEU A 323 -6.23 -3.09 -4.35
C LEU A 323 -5.46 -4.40 -4.50
N ARG A 324 -4.94 -4.68 -5.69
CA ARG A 324 -4.11 -5.86 -5.99
C ARG A 324 -2.78 -5.48 -6.65
N ASN A 325 -2.12 -4.45 -6.14
CA ASN A 325 -0.76 -4.08 -6.59
C ASN A 325 0.29 -5.06 -6.00
N GLU A 326 1.53 -4.99 -6.48
CA GLU A 326 2.65 -5.54 -5.71
C GLU A 326 2.95 -4.63 -4.52
N VAL A 327 3.17 -5.24 -3.36
CA VAL A 327 3.61 -4.57 -2.13
C VAL A 327 4.77 -5.35 -1.53
N SER A 328 5.82 -4.65 -1.11
CA SER A 328 6.88 -5.22 -0.30
C SER A 328 7.35 -4.24 0.77
N SER A 329 7.91 -4.75 1.86
CA SER A 329 8.43 -3.93 2.94
C SER A 329 9.67 -4.54 3.57
N VAL A 330 10.48 -3.71 4.22
CA VAL A 330 11.42 -4.16 5.25
C VAL A 330 11.05 -3.49 6.57
N ALA A 331 10.76 -4.29 7.59
CA ALA A 331 10.59 -3.83 8.96
C ALA A 331 11.93 -3.77 9.69
N TYR A 332 12.11 -2.78 10.57
CA TYR A 332 13.31 -2.62 11.40
C TYR A 332 12.93 -2.53 12.88
N TRP A 333 13.57 -3.29 13.75
CA TRP A 333 13.30 -3.25 15.19
C TRP A 333 14.52 -3.67 16.03
N TYR A 334 14.46 -3.37 17.33
CA TYR A 334 15.34 -3.97 18.32
C TYR A 334 14.57 -4.96 19.19
N ALA A 335 15.20 -6.08 19.53
CA ALA A 335 14.68 -7.05 20.51
C ALA A 335 15.68 -7.30 21.64
N GLU A 336 15.18 -7.67 22.82
CA GLU A 336 15.99 -7.95 24.02
C GLU A 336 16.95 -9.15 23.82
N VAL A 337 16.56 -10.09 22.97
CA VAL A 337 17.35 -11.27 22.58
C VAL A 337 17.36 -11.41 21.05
N PRO A 338 18.38 -12.05 20.45
CA PRO A 338 18.33 -12.41 19.04
C PRO A 338 17.13 -13.32 18.77
N ALA A 339 16.30 -12.93 17.81
CA ALA A 339 15.14 -13.68 17.34
C ALA A 339 15.32 -14.02 15.86
N ALA A 340 14.81 -15.19 15.46
CA ALA A 340 14.78 -15.60 14.07
C ALA A 340 13.81 -14.70 13.28
N VAL A 341 14.24 -14.25 12.11
CA VAL A 341 13.37 -13.58 11.13
C VAL A 341 12.93 -14.56 10.05
N LYS A 342 11.85 -14.24 9.34
CA LYS A 342 11.38 -15.03 8.21
C LYS A 342 12.39 -15.02 7.08
N GLN A 343 12.53 -16.16 6.40
CA GLN A 343 13.28 -16.23 5.16
C GLN A 343 12.55 -15.42 4.08
N PRO A 344 13.26 -14.60 3.29
CA PRO A 344 12.65 -13.94 2.16
C PRO A 344 12.18 -14.99 1.13
N PRO A 345 11.18 -14.68 0.29
CA PRO A 345 10.77 -15.58 -0.78
C PRO A 345 11.97 -15.97 -1.68
N PRO A 346 11.97 -17.14 -2.35
CA PRO A 346 12.99 -17.50 -3.32
C PRO A 346 13.18 -16.41 -4.38
N VAL A 347 14.37 -16.31 -4.99
CA VAL A 347 14.73 -15.28 -5.99
C VAL A 347 13.60 -15.04 -6.99
N GLU A 348 13.11 -16.11 -7.63
CA GLU A 348 12.05 -16.03 -8.64
C GLU A 348 10.79 -15.31 -8.15
N LYS A 349 10.47 -15.40 -6.85
CA LYS A 349 9.30 -14.80 -6.17
C LYS A 349 9.59 -13.48 -5.47
N ARG A 350 10.79 -12.90 -5.58
CA ARG A 350 11.10 -11.57 -5.04
C ARG A 350 11.62 -10.57 -6.06
N MET A 351 11.95 -11.00 -7.28
CA MET A 351 12.29 -10.08 -8.38
C MET A 351 11.15 -9.08 -8.66
N PRO A 352 11.44 -7.84 -9.05
CA PRO A 352 10.41 -6.85 -9.38
C PRO A 352 9.54 -7.29 -10.57
N VAL A 353 8.27 -6.88 -10.57
CA VAL A 353 7.44 -6.97 -11.78
C VAL A 353 7.87 -5.88 -12.75
N LEU A 354 8.36 -6.28 -13.92
CA LEU A 354 8.90 -5.33 -14.91
C LEU A 354 7.81 -4.73 -15.78
N LYS A 355 8.10 -3.53 -16.29
CA LYS A 355 7.28 -2.82 -17.28
C LYS A 355 8.02 -2.78 -18.62
N VAL A 356 7.40 -3.32 -19.66
CA VAL A 356 7.93 -3.32 -21.04
C VAL A 356 6.90 -2.65 -21.94
N ASP A 357 7.32 -1.66 -22.74
CA ASP A 357 6.45 -0.87 -23.62
C ASP A 357 5.19 -0.32 -22.91
N GLY A 358 5.36 0.13 -21.67
CA GLY A 358 4.29 0.69 -20.86
C GLY A 358 3.34 -0.34 -20.22
N LYS A 359 3.57 -1.64 -20.40
CA LYS A 359 2.73 -2.71 -19.84
C LYS A 359 3.48 -3.53 -18.78
N TRP A 360 2.78 -3.85 -17.70
CA TRP A 360 3.29 -4.75 -16.66
C TRP A 360 3.39 -6.18 -17.19
N ILE A 361 4.52 -6.83 -16.92
CA ILE A 361 4.78 -8.22 -17.31
C ILE A 361 4.49 -9.12 -16.11
N HIS A 362 3.27 -9.64 -16.05
CA HIS A 362 2.86 -10.56 -15.00
C HIS A 362 3.37 -11.98 -15.31
N ASP A 363 4.40 -12.42 -14.58
CA ASP A 363 4.87 -13.80 -14.61
C ASP A 363 4.30 -14.56 -13.39
N PRO A 364 3.50 -15.63 -13.59
CA PRO A 364 3.00 -16.47 -12.49
C PRO A 364 4.09 -17.02 -11.58
N LYS A 365 5.32 -17.22 -12.06
CA LYS A 365 6.45 -17.67 -11.24
C LYS A 365 6.90 -16.63 -10.23
N ASN A 366 6.69 -15.35 -10.53
CA ASN A 366 7.02 -14.24 -9.66
C ASN A 366 5.93 -13.93 -8.63
N GLN A 367 4.76 -14.55 -8.76
CA GLN A 367 3.62 -14.28 -7.90
C GLN A 367 3.73 -14.99 -6.55
N ILE A 368 3.37 -14.26 -5.50
CA ILE A 368 3.30 -14.71 -4.12
C ILE A 368 2.20 -13.94 -3.39
N THR A 369 0.97 -14.42 -3.50
CA THR A 369 -0.17 -13.91 -2.72
C THR A 369 -0.33 -14.81 -1.50
N SER A 370 -0.35 -14.24 -0.30
CA SER A 370 -0.41 -15.06 0.92
C SER A 370 -1.83 -15.54 1.23
N ARG A 371 -2.83 -14.73 0.86
CA ARG A 371 -4.27 -14.99 0.96
C ARG A 371 -5.03 -13.98 0.12
N ASP A 372 -6.22 -14.34 -0.33
CA ASP A 372 -7.19 -13.35 -0.82
C ASP A 372 -8.05 -12.86 0.35
N VAL A 373 -8.40 -11.57 0.35
CA VAL A 373 -9.34 -10.99 1.32
C VAL A 373 -10.70 -11.67 1.15
N PRO A 374 -11.28 -12.27 2.21
CA PRO A 374 -12.58 -12.89 2.12
C PRO A 374 -13.66 -11.83 1.85
N LEU A 375 -14.50 -12.07 0.85
CA LEU A 375 -15.57 -11.15 0.48
C LEU A 375 -16.67 -11.12 1.55
N THR A 376 -17.00 -9.92 2.03
CA THR A 376 -18.20 -9.67 2.81
C THR A 376 -19.40 -9.42 1.88
N ASP A 377 -20.62 -9.49 2.40
CA ASP A 377 -21.83 -9.15 1.63
C ASP A 377 -21.78 -7.71 1.08
N GLU A 378 -21.19 -6.78 1.85
CA GLU A 378 -21.03 -5.38 1.44
C GLU A 378 -20.02 -5.23 0.30
N MET A 379 -18.89 -5.97 0.34
CA MET A 379 -17.94 -6.03 -0.77
C MET A 379 -18.59 -6.61 -2.02
N ILE A 380 -19.37 -7.68 -1.89
CA ILE A 380 -20.10 -8.28 -3.01
C ILE A 380 -21.08 -7.26 -3.62
N LYS A 381 -21.88 -6.58 -2.80
CA LYS A 381 -22.79 -5.49 -3.25
C LYS A 381 -22.02 -4.38 -3.93
N SER A 382 -20.90 -3.94 -3.35
CA SER A 382 -20.04 -2.89 -3.91
C SER A 382 -19.47 -3.25 -5.29
N LYS A 383 -18.90 -4.45 -5.45
CA LYS A 383 -18.42 -4.92 -6.77
C LYS A 383 -19.52 -4.97 -7.81
N ARG A 384 -20.74 -5.31 -7.40
CA ARG A 384 -21.93 -5.33 -8.28
C ARG A 384 -22.34 -3.91 -8.69
N ARG A 385 -22.38 -2.96 -7.74
CA ARG A 385 -22.62 -1.53 -8.01
C ARG A 385 -21.58 -0.96 -8.99
N TRP A 386 -20.30 -1.24 -8.75
CA TRP A 386 -19.22 -0.81 -9.62
C TRP A 386 -19.43 -1.28 -11.07
N LYS A 387 -19.73 -2.57 -11.26
CA LYS A 387 -20.01 -3.14 -12.58
C LYS A 387 -21.25 -2.54 -13.27
N ALA A 388 -22.24 -2.08 -12.49
CA ALA A 388 -23.43 -1.45 -13.05
C ALA A 388 -23.13 -0.07 -13.66
N LYS A 389 -22.09 0.64 -13.18
CA LYS A 389 -21.66 1.93 -13.76
C LYS A 389 -21.17 1.82 -15.20
N ASP A 390 -20.68 0.65 -15.61
CA ASP A 390 -20.24 0.40 -17.00
C ASP A 390 -21.43 0.21 -17.98
N LEU A 391 -22.68 0.28 -17.52
CA LEU A 391 -23.89 0.15 -18.36
C LEU A 391 -24.33 1.47 -19.04
N GLY A 392 -23.42 2.43 -19.19
CA GLY A 392 -23.71 3.85 -19.44
C GLY A 392 -24.69 4.20 -20.58
N GLY A 393 -25.36 5.36 -20.44
CA GLY A 393 -26.08 6.15 -21.46
C GLY A 393 -27.33 5.54 -22.12
N TYR A 394 -27.41 4.21 -22.17
CA TYR A 394 -28.54 3.44 -22.67
C TYR A 394 -28.68 2.21 -21.78
N VAL A 395 -29.73 2.21 -20.96
CA VAL A 395 -30.08 1.06 -20.14
C VAL A 395 -31.12 0.26 -20.89
N ASN A 396 -30.87 -1.02 -21.13
CA ASN A 396 -31.90 -1.95 -21.56
C ASN A 396 -31.80 -3.22 -20.74
N VAL A 397 -32.76 -3.40 -19.84
CA VAL A 397 -32.80 -4.60 -19.02
C VAL A 397 -34.20 -5.18 -18.84
N SER A 398 -34.29 -6.48 -19.00
CA SER A 398 -35.47 -7.28 -18.70
C SER A 398 -35.32 -7.95 -17.33
N GLY A 399 -36.37 -7.91 -16.52
CA GLY A 399 -36.37 -8.55 -15.22
C GLY A 399 -37.73 -8.52 -14.54
N LYS A 400 -37.81 -9.02 -13.32
CA LYS A 400 -39.04 -8.98 -12.52
C LYS A 400 -39.02 -7.75 -11.62
N ALA A 401 -40.04 -6.89 -11.71
CA ALA A 401 -40.15 -5.76 -10.80
C ALA A 401 -40.37 -6.27 -9.36
N CYS A 402 -39.61 -5.74 -8.41
CA CYS A 402 -39.61 -6.18 -7.02
C CYS A 402 -39.32 -5.00 -6.07
N VAL A 403 -39.33 -5.30 -4.77
CA VAL A 403 -38.91 -4.39 -3.71
C VAL A 403 -37.87 -5.12 -2.87
N ASP A 404 -36.74 -4.49 -2.58
CA ASP A 404 -35.68 -5.08 -1.76
C ASP A 404 -35.96 -4.97 -0.25
N GLU A 405 -35.01 -5.45 0.57
CA GLU A 405 -35.10 -5.46 2.03
C GLU A 405 -35.17 -4.05 2.65
N ASP A 406 -34.63 -3.04 1.95
CA ASP A 406 -34.62 -1.64 2.37
C ASP A 406 -35.86 -0.88 1.85
N GLY A 407 -36.72 -1.54 1.07
CA GLY A 407 -37.98 -0.98 0.56
C GLY A 407 -37.85 -0.23 -0.76
N LEU A 408 -36.72 -0.36 -1.46
CA LEU A 408 -36.45 0.30 -2.73
C LEU A 408 -37.06 -0.47 -3.90
N ALA A 409 -37.52 0.26 -4.92
CA ALA A 409 -38.05 -0.35 -6.13
C ALA A 409 -36.91 -0.88 -7.01
N CYS A 410 -36.98 -2.15 -7.36
CA CYS A 410 -35.88 -2.88 -7.99
C CYS A 410 -36.33 -3.69 -9.21
N ILE A 411 -35.37 -4.08 -10.04
CA ILE A 411 -35.56 -5.03 -11.14
C ILE A 411 -34.68 -6.25 -10.86
N GLU A 412 -35.32 -7.42 -10.71
CA GLU A 412 -34.66 -8.71 -10.56
C GLU A 412 -34.27 -9.27 -11.94
N MET A 413 -33.00 -9.22 -12.29
CA MET A 413 -32.46 -9.50 -13.62
C MET A 413 -31.21 -10.38 -13.56
N LYS A 414 -30.84 -11.00 -14.69
CA LYS A 414 -29.55 -11.69 -14.84
C LYS A 414 -28.54 -10.78 -15.51
N ILE A 415 -27.34 -10.64 -14.95
CA ILE A 415 -26.31 -9.74 -15.50
C ILE A 415 -25.26 -10.53 -16.32
N ALA A 416 -25.40 -10.47 -17.65
CA ALA A 416 -24.43 -10.91 -18.66
C ALA A 416 -23.97 -12.39 -18.64
N ARG A 417 -23.26 -12.79 -19.72
CA ARG A 417 -22.95 -14.18 -20.09
C ARG A 417 -22.06 -14.93 -19.09
N ASP A 418 -21.23 -14.21 -18.33
CA ASP A 418 -20.18 -14.79 -17.48
C ASP A 418 -20.58 -14.87 -15.99
N ASN A 419 -21.75 -14.34 -15.60
CA ASN A 419 -22.31 -14.52 -14.24
C ASN A 419 -23.85 -14.50 -14.27
N PRO A 420 -24.51 -15.63 -14.55
CA PRO A 420 -25.94 -15.70 -14.84
C PRO A 420 -26.86 -15.70 -13.60
N GLU A 421 -26.40 -15.20 -12.45
CA GLU A 421 -27.20 -15.16 -11.22
C GLU A 421 -28.30 -14.08 -11.29
N LEU A 422 -29.43 -14.36 -10.63
CA LEU A 422 -30.52 -13.40 -10.46
C LEU A 422 -30.08 -12.33 -9.45
N TYR A 423 -30.19 -11.07 -9.85
CA TYR A 423 -29.77 -9.91 -9.08
C TYR A 423 -30.89 -8.87 -9.05
N GLN A 424 -31.19 -8.34 -7.87
CA GLN A 424 -32.07 -7.17 -7.72
C GLN A 424 -31.19 -5.91 -7.78
N ILE A 425 -31.39 -5.10 -8.82
CA ILE A 425 -30.81 -3.74 -8.90
C ILE A 425 -31.88 -2.72 -8.56
N SER A 426 -31.57 -1.76 -7.69
CA SER A 426 -32.51 -0.66 -7.44
C SER A 426 -32.60 0.23 -8.68
N LEU A 427 -33.77 0.84 -8.90
CA LEU A 427 -33.91 1.80 -10.00
C LEU A 427 -33.07 3.06 -9.76
N GLY A 428 -32.79 3.41 -8.50
CA GLY A 428 -31.86 4.48 -8.15
C GLY A 428 -30.45 4.22 -8.69
N GLU A 429 -29.94 3.01 -8.48
CA GLU A 429 -28.64 2.57 -9.04
C GLU A 429 -28.68 2.50 -10.57
N LEU A 430 -29.77 1.97 -11.15
CA LEU A 430 -29.92 1.81 -12.60
C LEU A 430 -29.92 3.16 -13.34
N PHE A 431 -30.39 4.22 -12.70
CA PHE A 431 -30.56 5.55 -13.31
C PHE A 431 -29.72 6.65 -12.67
N GLU A 432 -28.72 6.31 -11.86
CA GLU A 432 -27.88 7.27 -11.12
C GLU A 432 -27.28 8.35 -12.05
N GLU A 433 -26.76 7.94 -13.21
CA GLU A 433 -26.17 8.85 -14.20
C GLU A 433 -27.15 9.88 -14.77
N PHE A 434 -28.45 9.66 -14.58
CA PHE A 434 -29.51 10.51 -15.09
C PHE A 434 -30.15 11.41 -14.02
N VAL A 435 -29.71 11.31 -12.76
CA VAL A 435 -30.20 12.16 -11.66
C VAL A 435 -29.88 13.63 -11.95
N HIS A 436 -30.79 14.52 -11.55
CA HIS A 436 -30.84 15.96 -11.82
C HIS A 436 -31.01 16.35 -13.30
N LYS A 437 -31.24 15.41 -14.20
CA LYS A 437 -31.55 15.69 -15.60
C LYS A 437 -33.07 15.69 -15.84
N PRO A 438 -33.56 16.49 -16.79
CA PRO A 438 -34.93 16.39 -17.28
C PRO A 438 -35.24 15.00 -17.84
N ALA A 439 -36.32 14.40 -17.36
CA ALA A 439 -36.69 13.02 -17.62
C ALA A 439 -38.18 12.88 -17.94
N THR A 440 -38.49 11.88 -18.77
CA THR A 440 -39.86 11.38 -18.94
C THR A 440 -39.90 9.91 -18.61
N VAL A 441 -40.71 9.52 -17.63
CA VAL A 441 -40.96 8.12 -17.26
C VAL A 441 -42.29 7.69 -17.86
N GLU A 442 -42.26 6.67 -18.71
CA GLU A 442 -43.42 6.06 -19.34
C GLU A 442 -43.60 4.64 -18.80
N ILE A 443 -44.75 4.38 -18.18
CA ILE A 443 -45.10 3.06 -17.65
C ILE A 443 -46.24 2.47 -18.47
N MET A 444 -46.01 1.28 -19.01
CA MET A 444 -46.98 0.53 -19.79
C MET A 444 -47.35 -0.76 -19.05
N ALA A 445 -48.54 -0.78 -18.44
CA ALA A 445 -49.03 -1.93 -17.69
C ALA A 445 -50.50 -2.24 -18.06
N GLY A 446 -50.79 -3.50 -18.44
CA GLY A 446 -52.16 -3.95 -18.71
C GLY A 446 -52.91 -3.15 -19.80
N GLY A 447 -52.20 -2.55 -20.76
CA GLY A 447 -52.76 -1.71 -21.82
C GLY A 447 -52.97 -0.24 -21.44
N ALA A 448 -52.65 0.17 -20.21
CA ALA A 448 -52.66 1.57 -19.78
C ALA A 448 -51.25 2.17 -19.83
N LYS A 449 -51.15 3.42 -20.30
CA LYS A 449 -49.92 4.21 -20.32
C LYS A 449 -49.99 5.32 -19.27
N GLN A 450 -49.05 5.31 -18.32
CA GLN A 450 -48.82 6.41 -17.39
C GLN A 450 -47.57 7.17 -17.79
N LYS A 451 -47.59 8.50 -17.70
CA LYS A 451 -46.48 9.36 -18.10
C LYS A 451 -46.19 10.37 -17.00
N HIS A 452 -44.95 10.39 -16.51
CA HIS A 452 -44.45 11.33 -15.52
C HIS A 452 -43.30 12.12 -16.14
N ALA A 453 -43.38 13.45 -16.13
CA ALA A 453 -42.33 14.32 -16.67
C ALA A 453 -41.86 15.31 -15.59
N GLY A 454 -40.56 15.49 -15.48
CA GLY A 454 -39.96 16.32 -14.45
C GLY A 454 -38.46 16.17 -14.40
N VAL A 455 -37.87 16.49 -13.25
CA VAL A 455 -36.45 16.25 -12.97
C VAL A 455 -36.33 14.94 -12.22
N LEU A 456 -35.40 14.09 -12.65
CA LEU A 456 -35.11 12.85 -11.93
C LEU A 456 -34.34 13.16 -10.65
N MET A 457 -34.81 12.68 -9.51
CA MET A 457 -34.22 12.97 -8.20
C MET A 457 -33.94 11.67 -7.45
N LEU A 458 -32.75 11.58 -6.84
CA LEU A 458 -32.43 10.54 -5.88
C LEU A 458 -32.69 11.08 -4.47
N LEU A 459 -33.62 10.44 -3.76
CA LEU A 459 -33.98 10.81 -2.40
C LEU A 459 -32.93 10.32 -1.40
N SER A 460 -32.88 10.92 -0.21
CA SER A 460 -31.88 10.59 0.83
C SER A 460 -31.96 9.15 1.34
N ASN A 461 -33.08 8.45 1.12
CA ASN A 461 -33.28 7.04 1.45
C ASN A 461 -32.84 6.09 0.31
N GLY A 462 -32.30 6.61 -0.81
CA GLY A 462 -31.90 5.83 -1.98
C GLY A 462 -33.00 5.59 -3.01
N GLU A 463 -34.23 6.09 -2.76
CA GLU A 463 -35.36 5.92 -3.68
C GLU A 463 -35.33 6.95 -4.80
N LEU A 464 -35.65 6.51 -6.03
CA LEU A 464 -35.73 7.39 -7.18
C LEU A 464 -37.13 7.99 -7.30
N ALA A 465 -37.21 9.27 -7.68
CA ALA A 465 -38.46 9.98 -7.89
C ALA A 465 -38.39 10.91 -9.11
N ILE A 466 -39.56 11.26 -9.64
CA ILE A 466 -39.71 12.36 -10.60
C ILE A 466 -40.34 13.53 -9.86
N GLU A 467 -39.64 14.66 -9.85
CA GLU A 467 -40.14 15.93 -9.34
C GLU A 467 -40.68 16.78 -10.49
N SER A 468 -41.99 16.99 -10.50
CA SER A 468 -42.64 17.84 -11.50
C SER A 468 -42.64 19.31 -11.04
N PRO A 469 -42.42 20.26 -11.97
CA PRO A 469 -42.45 21.68 -11.64
C PRO A 469 -43.83 22.11 -11.13
N PRO A 470 -43.90 23.14 -10.27
CA PRO A 470 -45.17 23.60 -9.71
C PRO A 470 -46.13 24.12 -10.80
N GLU A 471 -47.40 23.75 -10.70
CA GLU A 471 -48.44 24.12 -11.69
C GLU A 471 -48.79 25.62 -11.65
N LYS A 472 -48.43 26.33 -10.57
CA LYS A 472 -48.64 27.79 -10.40
C LYS A 472 -47.44 28.44 -9.69
N GLU A 473 -47.11 29.66 -10.09
CA GLU A 473 -46.12 30.49 -9.37
C GLU A 473 -46.51 30.62 -7.88
N GLY A 474 -45.61 30.19 -6.99
CA GLY A 474 -45.81 30.19 -5.54
C GLY A 474 -46.32 28.87 -4.93
N SER A 475 -46.48 27.79 -5.72
CA SER A 475 -46.77 26.44 -5.20
C SER A 475 -45.51 25.55 -5.17
N CYS A 476 -45.51 24.51 -4.33
CA CYS A 476 -44.45 23.48 -4.32
C CYS A 476 -44.66 22.46 -5.44
N GLY A 477 -43.58 21.95 -6.01
CA GLY A 477 -43.62 20.83 -6.94
C GLY A 477 -44.14 19.55 -6.27
N THR A 478 -44.59 18.59 -7.09
CA THR A 478 -45.00 17.27 -6.63
C THR A 478 -43.91 16.25 -6.96
N SER A 479 -43.61 15.36 -6.01
CA SER A 479 -42.68 14.26 -6.21
C SER A 479 -43.47 12.96 -6.25
N THR A 480 -43.22 12.10 -7.24
CA THR A 480 -43.76 10.73 -7.31
C THR A 480 -42.60 9.76 -7.30
N THR A 481 -42.63 8.77 -6.42
CA THR A 481 -41.57 7.76 -6.32
C THR A 481 -41.73 6.65 -7.34
N PHE A 482 -40.63 6.02 -7.75
CA PHE A 482 -40.69 4.87 -8.64
C PHE A 482 -41.41 3.67 -8.01
N ARG A 483 -41.40 3.53 -6.69
CA ARG A 483 -42.19 2.50 -6.00
C ARG A 483 -43.69 2.70 -6.18
N GLU A 484 -44.16 3.94 -6.04
CA GLU A 484 -45.56 4.29 -6.29
C GLU A 484 -45.92 4.03 -7.76
N MET A 485 -45.04 4.45 -8.68
CA MET A 485 -45.23 4.26 -10.12
C MET A 485 -45.27 2.77 -10.52
N LEU A 486 -44.42 1.93 -9.91
CA LEU A 486 -44.32 0.49 -10.18
C LEU A 486 -45.37 -0.35 -9.44
N GLY A 487 -46.20 0.21 -8.57
CA GLY A 487 -47.01 -0.54 -7.60
C GLY A 487 -47.79 -1.72 -8.17
N MET A 488 -48.41 -1.59 -9.36
CA MET A 488 -49.18 -2.66 -10.01
C MET A 488 -48.33 -3.70 -10.78
N MET A 489 -47.03 -3.44 -10.94
CA MET A 489 -46.09 -4.30 -11.65
C MET A 489 -45.18 -5.09 -10.71
N ILE A 490 -45.17 -4.78 -9.41
CA ILE A 490 -44.43 -5.58 -8.42
C ILE A 490 -44.84 -7.06 -8.54
N GLY A 491 -43.85 -7.92 -8.71
CA GLY A 491 -44.02 -9.35 -8.93
C GLY A 491 -44.15 -9.79 -10.39
N LYS A 492 -44.21 -8.86 -11.36
CA LYS A 492 -44.39 -9.16 -12.79
C LYS A 492 -43.10 -8.96 -13.58
N ALA A 493 -42.99 -9.65 -14.71
CA ALA A 493 -41.93 -9.43 -15.68
C ALA A 493 -42.12 -8.07 -16.36
N VAL A 494 -41.04 -7.30 -16.42
CA VAL A 494 -40.98 -5.99 -17.04
C VAL A 494 -39.71 -5.84 -17.87
N ASP A 495 -39.81 -5.08 -18.95
CA ASP A 495 -38.68 -4.55 -19.70
C ASP A 495 -38.49 -3.09 -19.30
N VAL A 496 -37.28 -2.74 -18.90
CA VAL A 496 -36.87 -1.38 -18.54
C VAL A 496 -35.87 -0.90 -19.56
N GLU A 497 -36.25 0.14 -20.30
CA GLU A 497 -35.42 0.76 -21.31
C GLU A 497 -35.29 2.25 -21.01
N ALA A 498 -34.07 2.76 -20.84
CA ALA A 498 -33.81 4.19 -20.80
C ALA A 498 -32.96 4.59 -22.00
N ILE A 499 -33.53 5.49 -22.82
CA ILE A 499 -32.88 6.02 -24.02
C ILE A 499 -32.70 7.53 -23.82
N GLY A 500 -31.46 7.99 -23.80
CA GLY A 500 -31.18 9.42 -24.03
C GLY A 500 -31.45 9.77 -25.48
N ASP A 501 -32.12 10.88 -25.76
CA ASP A 501 -32.28 11.38 -27.14
C ASP A 501 -30.89 11.75 -27.70
N LEU A 502 -30.26 10.80 -28.41
CA LEU A 502 -28.87 10.88 -28.87
C LEU A 502 -28.63 12.03 -29.85
N ASP A 503 -29.69 12.57 -30.46
CA ASP A 503 -29.61 13.61 -31.49
C ASP A 503 -29.66 15.04 -30.93
N SER A 504 -30.02 15.23 -29.65
CA SER A 504 -30.14 16.55 -29.03
C SER A 504 -29.15 16.73 -27.89
N VAL A 505 -27.91 17.09 -28.23
CA VAL A 505 -26.84 17.32 -27.24
C VAL A 505 -26.89 18.77 -26.74
N ASP A 506 -26.75 18.98 -25.42
CA ASP A 506 -26.47 20.29 -24.86
C ASP A 506 -25.01 20.68 -25.19
N GLU A 507 -24.85 21.77 -25.96
CA GLU A 507 -23.54 22.17 -26.51
C GLU A 507 -22.53 22.62 -25.44
N LYS A 508 -22.95 22.85 -24.18
CA LYS A 508 -22.05 23.21 -23.08
C LYS A 508 -21.57 21.99 -22.28
N SER A 509 -22.37 20.92 -22.23
CA SER A 509 -22.11 19.74 -21.38
C SER A 509 -21.87 18.44 -22.15
N GLY A 510 -22.18 18.38 -23.45
CA GLY A 510 -22.03 17.17 -24.27
C GLY A 510 -23.03 16.05 -23.94
N MET A 511 -24.10 16.35 -23.18
CA MET A 511 -25.11 15.39 -22.71
C MET A 511 -26.47 15.55 -23.45
N PRO A 512 -27.30 14.50 -23.58
CA PRO A 512 -28.65 14.59 -24.15
C PRO A 512 -29.58 15.59 -23.42
N LYS A 513 -30.41 16.34 -24.15
CA LYS A 513 -31.29 17.41 -23.62
C LYS A 513 -32.53 16.89 -22.88
N ASN A 514 -32.95 15.65 -23.12
CA ASN A 514 -34.01 14.92 -22.40
C ASN A 514 -33.80 13.41 -22.59
N PHE A 515 -34.10 12.59 -21.59
CA PHE A 515 -34.09 11.13 -21.72
C PHE A 515 -35.44 10.52 -21.30
N VAL A 516 -35.77 9.38 -21.89
CA VAL A 516 -37.03 8.68 -21.66
C VAL A 516 -36.73 7.35 -20.98
N ILE A 517 -37.33 7.11 -19.82
CA ILE A 517 -37.37 5.81 -19.15
C ILE A 517 -38.70 5.16 -19.50
N THR A 518 -38.66 4.03 -20.19
CA THR A 518 -39.81 3.19 -20.51
C THR A 518 -39.77 1.95 -19.64
N ILE A 519 -40.85 1.69 -18.89
CA ILE A 519 -41.04 0.45 -18.15
C ILE A 519 -42.28 -0.23 -18.69
N GLN A 520 -42.10 -1.37 -19.34
CA GLN A 520 -43.15 -2.12 -19.99
C GLN A 520 -43.36 -3.45 -19.28
N GLN A 521 -44.57 -3.72 -18.81
CA GLN A 521 -44.94 -5.04 -18.36
C GLN A 521 -45.01 -6.00 -19.57
N GLN A 522 -44.32 -7.13 -19.48
CA GLN A 522 -44.41 -8.21 -20.48
C GLN A 522 -45.78 -8.89 -20.49
#